data_AF-A0A1W1W863-F1
#
_entry.id   AF-A0A1W1W863-F1
#
_cell.length_a   1.000
_cell.length_b   1.000
_cell.length_c   1.000
_cell.angle_alpha   90.00
_cell.angle_beta   90.00
_cell.angle_gamma   90.00
#
_symmetry.space_group_name_H-M   'P 1'
#
loop_
_entity.id
_entity.type
_entity.pdbx_description
1 polymer ?
#
loop_
_entity_poly.entity_id
_entity_poly.type
_entity_poly.pdbx_seq_one_letter_code
_entity_poly.pdbx_strand_id
1 'polypeptide(L)'
;MKRAENLKESFRYAFSGLRYAFVTQRNLRLHFFTAAFVMTLGWILNLPKREFIVVLAAIMVVMVAEMLNTAVEAVVDLASPEIHPLAQTAKDVAAGAVLLAAIGAALLGLWVFVPRLPSFGEEFMVRWNNERGVTILLLLVLVGILLMVIWLPRTWHGHPTSQDH
;
A
#
# COMPACT_ATOMS: atom_id res chain seq x y z
N MET A 1 -27.66 3.68 11.39
CA MET A 1 -27.06 4.78 10.59
C MET A 1 -28.16 5.43 9.76
N LYS A 2 -28.34 6.76 9.78
CA LYS A 2 -29.30 7.42 8.87
C LYS A 2 -28.82 7.25 7.43
N ARG A 3 -29.70 6.80 6.53
CA ARG A 3 -29.39 6.68 5.10
C ARG A 3 -29.21 8.10 4.54
N ALA A 4 -28.21 8.32 3.69
CA ALA A 4 -28.06 9.61 3.02
C ALA A 4 -29.29 9.86 2.14
N GLU A 5 -30.00 10.96 2.38
CA GLU A 5 -31.23 11.26 1.65
C GLU A 5 -30.96 12.05 0.36
N ASN A 6 -29.78 12.67 0.26
CA ASN A 6 -29.35 13.42 -0.93
C ASN A 6 -27.81 13.43 -1.10
N LEU A 7 -27.35 13.86 -2.28
CA LEU A 7 -25.93 13.89 -2.65
C LEU A 7 -25.06 14.68 -1.68
N LYS A 8 -25.55 15.82 -1.17
CA LYS A 8 -24.82 16.66 -0.22
C LYS A 8 -24.51 15.90 1.07
N GLU A 9 -25.45 15.10 1.56
CA GLU A 9 -25.23 14.26 2.73
C GLU A 9 -24.23 13.13 2.46
N SER A 10 -24.27 12.50 1.29
CA SER A 10 -23.27 11.48 0.90
C SER A 10 -21.85 12.04 0.89
N PHE A 11 -21.64 13.22 0.29
CA PHE A 11 -20.34 13.90 0.33
C PHE A 11 -19.93 14.26 1.75
N ARG A 12 -20.85 14.79 2.58
CA ARG A 12 -20.57 15.09 3.99
C ARG A 12 -20.11 13.85 4.75
N TYR A 13 -20.75 12.71 4.55
CA TYR A 13 -20.35 11.45 5.18
C TYR A 13 -18.99 10.96 4.68
N ALA A 14 -18.71 11.03 3.38
CA ALA A 14 -17.41 10.69 2.82
C ALA A 14 -16.28 11.55 3.40
N PHE A 15 -16.47 12.88 3.46
CA PHE A 15 -15.50 13.79 4.08
C PHE A 15 -15.32 13.54 5.57
N SER A 16 -16.40 13.21 6.28
CA SER A 16 -16.32 12.84 7.69
C SER A 16 -15.48 11.57 7.89
N GLY A 17 -15.63 10.57 7.02
CA GLY A 17 -14.83 9.35 7.04
C GLY A 17 -13.34 9.62 6.77
N LEU A 18 -13.03 10.43 5.75
CA LEU A 18 -11.66 10.83 5.44
C LEU A 18 -11.02 11.61 6.60
N ARG A 19 -11.77 12.55 7.20
CA ARG A 19 -11.31 13.32 8.35
C ARG A 19 -11.06 12.42 9.56
N TYR A 20 -11.97 11.49 9.84
CA TYR A 20 -11.82 10.53 10.93
C TYR A 20 -10.51 9.76 10.76
N ALA A 21 -10.32 9.09 9.63
CA ALA A 21 -9.13 8.29 9.37
C ALA A 21 -7.85 9.13 9.43
N PHE A 22 -7.84 10.35 8.90
CA PHE A 22 -6.67 11.23 8.93
C PHE A 22 -6.28 11.65 10.35
N VAL A 23 -7.26 11.91 11.21
CA VAL A 23 -7.03 12.34 12.59
C VAL A 23 -6.63 11.17 13.49
N THR A 24 -7.23 9.99 13.31
CA THR A 24 -6.97 8.84 14.17
C THR A 24 -5.75 8.05 13.73
N GLN A 25 -5.54 7.85 12.43
CA GLN A 25 -4.52 6.95 11.92
C GLN A 25 -3.20 7.66 11.60
N ARG A 26 -2.14 7.25 12.32
CA ARG A 26 -0.78 7.77 12.10
C ARG A 26 -0.23 7.40 10.72
N ASN A 27 -0.48 6.17 10.27
CA ASN A 27 0.03 5.65 9.01
C ASN A 27 -0.57 6.41 7.82
N LEU A 28 -1.88 6.66 7.82
CA LEU A 28 -2.52 7.51 6.81
C LEU A 28 -1.90 8.91 6.73
N ARG A 29 -1.60 9.57 7.86
CA ARG A 29 -0.91 10.87 7.85
C ARG A 29 0.48 10.78 7.22
N LEU A 30 1.26 9.75 7.59
CA LEU A 30 2.58 9.53 7.01
C LEU A 30 2.49 9.36 5.49
N HIS A 31 1.56 8.53 5.01
CA HIS A 31 1.31 8.37 3.58
C HIS A 31 0.92 9.69 2.91
N PHE A 32 0.14 10.56 3.56
CA PHE A 32 -0.22 11.87 3.02
C PHE A 32 0.98 12.80 2.87
N PHE A 33 1.86 12.85 3.88
CA PHE A 33 3.09 13.63 3.80
C PHE A 33 4.05 13.08 2.75
N THR A 34 4.22 11.75 2.68
CA THR A 34 5.03 11.09 1.65
C THR A 34 4.45 11.38 0.26
N ALA A 35 3.14 11.29 0.08
CA ALA A 35 2.47 11.64 -1.17
C ALA A 35 2.75 13.08 -1.58
N ALA A 36 2.56 14.05 -0.69
CA ALA A 36 2.82 15.45 -0.97
C ALA A 36 4.29 15.68 -1.37
N PHE A 37 5.22 15.06 -0.65
CA PHE A 37 6.65 15.10 -0.97
C PHE A 37 6.95 14.53 -2.35
N VAL A 38 6.48 13.32 -2.65
CA VAL A 38 6.70 12.63 -3.94
C VAL A 38 6.10 13.42 -5.11
N MET A 39 4.91 13.99 -4.95
CA MET A 39 4.27 14.80 -5.98
C MET A 39 5.03 16.11 -6.23
N THR A 40 5.55 16.74 -5.16
CA THR A 40 6.40 17.93 -5.26
C THR A 40 7.71 17.62 -5.98
N LEU A 41 8.33 16.49 -5.64
CA LEU A 41 9.55 16.01 -6.31
C LEU A 41 9.28 15.73 -7.80
N GLY A 42 8.15 15.11 -8.12
CA GLY A 42 7.72 14.87 -9.49
C GLY A 42 7.52 16.14 -10.31
N TRP A 43 7.01 17.19 -9.67
CA TRP A 43 6.91 18.52 -10.29
C TRP A 43 8.28 19.16 -10.54
N ILE A 44 9.16 19.16 -9.52
CA ILE A 44 10.52 19.74 -9.62
C ILE A 44 11.34 19.05 -10.72
N LEU A 45 11.21 17.73 -10.85
CA LEU A 45 11.92 16.94 -11.86
C LEU A 45 11.23 16.94 -13.23
N ASN A 46 10.21 17.77 -13.43
CA ASN A 46 9.46 17.90 -14.68
C ASN A 46 9.00 16.55 -15.25
N LEU A 47 8.37 15.72 -14.40
CA LEU A 47 7.84 14.44 -14.85
C LEU A 47 6.86 14.62 -16.02
N PRO A 48 6.95 13.79 -17.08
CA PRO A 48 5.96 13.82 -18.14
C PRO A 48 4.61 13.42 -17.57
N LYS A 49 3.54 14.01 -18.10
CA LYS A 49 2.16 13.85 -17.59
C LYS A 49 1.77 12.39 -17.33
N ARG A 50 2.17 11.48 -18.22
CA ARG A 50 1.91 10.03 -18.07
C ARG A 50 2.52 9.42 -16.81
N GLU A 51 3.76 9.78 -16.48
CA GLU A 51 4.46 9.24 -15.29
C GLU A 51 3.92 9.88 -14.02
N PHE A 52 3.58 11.17 -14.08
CA PHE A 52 2.92 11.87 -12.98
C PHE A 52 1.56 11.24 -12.63
N ILE A 53 0.75 10.88 -13.65
CA ILE A 53 -0.53 10.18 -13.46
C ILE A 53 -0.32 8.79 -12.84
N VAL A 54 0.70 8.05 -13.28
CA VAL A 54 1.01 6.72 -12.71
C VAL A 54 1.41 6.84 -11.24
N VAL A 55 2.25 7.80 -10.88
CA VAL A 55 2.65 8.05 -9.48
C VAL A 55 1.44 8.46 -8.64
N LEU A 56 0.59 9.35 -9.15
CA LEU A 56 -0.65 9.74 -8.48
C LEU A 56 -1.59 8.55 -8.26
N ALA A 57 -1.79 7.71 -9.27
CA ALA A 57 -2.61 6.51 -9.18
C ALA A 57 -2.08 5.55 -8.11
N ALA A 58 -0.75 5.33 -8.07
CA ALA A 58 -0.12 4.49 -7.06
C ALA A 58 -0.33 5.02 -5.64
N ILE A 59 -0.18 6.33 -5.44
CA ILE A 59 -0.48 7.00 -4.16
C ILE A 59 -1.94 6.77 -3.77
N MET A 60 -2.89 6.96 -4.71
CA MET A 60 -4.31 6.78 -4.43
C MET A 60 -4.65 5.34 -4.01
N VAL A 61 -4.01 4.34 -4.61
CA VAL A 61 -4.19 2.92 -4.20
C VAL A 61 -3.76 2.71 -2.75
N VAL A 62 -2.62 3.27 -2.32
CA VAL A 62 -2.16 3.19 -0.92
C VAL A 62 -3.16 3.85 0.03
N MET A 63 -3.65 5.05 -0.32
CA MET A 63 -4.64 5.76 0.49
C MET A 63 -5.94 4.97 0.65
N VAL A 64 -6.43 4.37 -0.44
CA VAL A 64 -7.64 3.54 -0.41
C VAL A 64 -7.42 2.30 0.44
N ALA A 65 -6.28 1.62 0.31
CA ALA A 65 -5.95 0.45 1.12
C ALA A 65 -5.93 0.80 2.63
N GLU A 66 -5.34 1.94 2.99
CA GLU A 66 -5.27 2.43 4.37
C GLU A 66 -6.65 2.77 4.95
N MET A 67 -7.51 3.40 4.13
CA MET A 67 -8.89 3.68 4.50
C MET A 67 -9.70 2.39 4.70
N LEU A 68 -9.50 1.38 3.85
CA LEU A 68 -10.12 0.07 3.99
C LEU A 68 -9.61 -0.66 5.24
N ASN A 69 -8.31 -0.59 5.53
CA ASN A 69 -7.76 -1.13 6.76
C ASN A 69 -8.42 -0.52 8.00
N THR A 70 -8.55 0.81 8.03
CA THR A 70 -9.24 1.54 9.11
C THR A 70 -10.70 1.12 9.24
N ALA A 71 -11.39 0.89 8.12
CA ALA A 71 -12.78 0.43 8.13
C ALA A 71 -12.91 -1.00 8.66
N VAL A 72 -12.00 -1.90 8.28
CA VAL A 72 -11.95 -3.27 8.80
C VAL A 72 -11.66 -3.27 10.30
N GLU A 73 -10.67 -2.49 10.76
CA GLU A 73 -10.39 -2.31 12.19
C GLU A 73 -11.64 -1.90 12.96
N ALA A 74 -12.36 -0.87 12.50
CA ALA A 74 -13.55 -0.38 13.16
C ALA A 74 -14.69 -1.42 13.22
N VAL A 75 -14.89 -2.19 12.14
CA VAL A 75 -15.91 -3.26 12.11
C VAL A 75 -15.52 -4.41 13.02
N VAL A 76 -14.25 -4.81 13.03
CA VAL A 76 -13.75 -5.90 13.87
C VAL A 76 -13.82 -5.51 15.35
N ASP A 77 -13.43 -4.28 15.72
CA ASP A 77 -13.51 -3.76 17.09
C ASP A 77 -14.96 -3.68 17.59
N LEU A 78 -15.91 -3.41 16.69
CA LEU A 78 -17.33 -3.42 17.02
C LEU A 78 -17.87 -4.85 17.21
N ALA A 79 -17.45 -5.79 16.35
CA ALA A 79 -17.98 -7.15 16.33
C ALA A 79 -17.36 -8.08 17.37
N SER A 80 -16.11 -7.84 17.77
CA SER A 80 -15.36 -8.67 18.72
C SER A 80 -14.61 -7.78 19.72
N PRO A 81 -15.27 -7.35 20.81
CA PRO A 81 -14.63 -6.56 21.87
C PRO A 81 -13.48 -7.30 22.57
N GLU A 82 -13.54 -8.64 22.58
CA GLU A 82 -12.48 -9.53 23.06
C GLU A 82 -11.62 -10.02 21.89
N ILE A 83 -10.37 -10.42 22.18
CA ILE A 83 -9.43 -10.91 21.16
C ILE A 83 -9.90 -12.28 20.66
N HIS A 84 -10.42 -12.32 19.44
CA HIS A 84 -10.79 -13.56 18.74
C HIS A 84 -9.77 -13.88 17.64
N PRO A 85 -9.33 -15.14 17.46
CA PRO A 85 -8.32 -15.50 16.46
C PRO A 85 -8.68 -15.05 15.03
N LEU A 86 -9.95 -15.18 14.63
CA LEU A 86 -10.42 -14.70 13.32
C LEU A 86 -10.42 -13.17 13.20
N ALA A 87 -10.69 -12.45 14.29
CA ALA A 87 -10.63 -10.98 14.32
C ALA A 87 -9.18 -10.50 14.14
N GLN A 88 -8.23 -11.20 14.75
CA GLN A 88 -6.80 -10.96 14.55
C GLN A 88 -6.39 -11.20 13.09
N THR A 89 -6.77 -12.36 12.51
CA THR A 89 -6.51 -12.65 11.08
C THR A 89 -7.06 -11.56 10.16
N ALA A 90 -8.29 -11.08 10.38
CA ALA A 90 -8.89 -10.04 9.55
C ALA A 90 -8.08 -8.73 9.58
N LYS A 91 -7.62 -8.32 10.77
CA LYS A 91 -6.75 -7.14 10.93
C LYS A 91 -5.38 -7.35 10.27
N ASP A 92 -4.77 -8.51 10.47
CA ASP A 92 -3.47 -8.84 9.88
C ASP A 92 -3.51 -8.81 8.35
N VAL A 93 -4.57 -9.36 7.75
CA VAL A 93 -4.77 -9.36 6.29
C VAL A 93 -5.00 -7.95 5.76
N ALA A 94 -5.78 -7.13 6.46
CA ALA A 94 -6.02 -5.74 6.07
C ALA A 94 -4.73 -4.90 6.12
N ALA A 95 -3.92 -5.06 7.16
CA ALA A 95 -2.59 -4.45 7.25
C ALA A 95 -1.64 -4.96 6.15
N GLY A 96 -1.70 -6.27 5.84
CA GLY A 96 -0.95 -6.87 4.73
C GLY A 96 -1.30 -6.26 3.37
N ALA A 97 -2.58 -5.93 3.14
CA ALA A 97 -3.01 -5.27 1.91
C ALA A 97 -2.42 -3.85 1.77
N VAL A 98 -2.35 -3.08 2.86
CA VAL A 98 -1.67 -1.78 2.90
C VAL A 98 -0.19 -1.94 2.56
N LEU A 99 0.48 -2.93 3.17
CA LEU A 99 1.90 -3.19 2.92
C LEU A 99 2.17 -3.49 1.44
N LEU A 100 1.35 -4.34 0.82
CA LEU A 100 1.47 -4.67 -0.61
C LEU A 100 1.27 -3.43 -1.49
N ALA A 101 0.26 -2.61 -1.20
CA ALA A 101 0.03 -1.35 -1.90
C ALA A 101 1.23 -0.39 -1.77
N ALA A 102 1.78 -0.25 -0.55
CA ALA A 102 2.91 0.62 -0.27
C ALA A 102 4.19 0.15 -0.99
N ILE A 103 4.47 -1.16 -1.02
CA ILE A 103 5.59 -1.74 -1.78
C ILE A 103 5.40 -1.46 -3.27
N GLY A 104 4.21 -1.69 -3.83
CA GLY A 104 3.92 -1.41 -5.23
C GLY A 104 4.14 0.06 -5.60
N ALA A 105 3.65 0.98 -4.76
CA ALA A 105 3.87 2.41 -4.94
C ALA A 105 5.34 2.81 -4.83
N ALA A 106 6.10 2.21 -3.90
CA ALA A 106 7.53 2.44 -3.77
C ALA A 106 8.29 1.96 -5.01
N LEU A 107 7.97 0.78 -5.56
CA LEU A 107 8.58 0.25 -6.78
C LEU A 107 8.29 1.15 -7.99
N LEU A 108 7.04 1.60 -8.15
CA LEU A 108 6.68 2.55 -9.21
C LEU A 108 7.37 3.91 -9.03
N GLY A 109 7.50 4.38 -7.80
CA GLY A 109 8.27 5.57 -7.47
C GLY A 109 9.74 5.40 -7.88
N LEU A 110 10.40 4.33 -7.46
CA LEU A 110 11.78 4.04 -7.84
C LEU A 110 11.93 4.01 -9.37
N TRP A 111 11.03 3.32 -10.06
CA TRP A 111 11.01 3.24 -11.51
C TRP A 111 10.98 4.62 -12.20
N VAL A 112 10.17 5.54 -11.68
CA VAL A 112 10.03 6.88 -12.25
C VAL A 112 11.17 7.81 -11.81
N PHE A 113 11.63 7.74 -10.57
CA PHE A 113 12.57 8.72 -10.02
C PHE A 113 14.04 8.33 -10.18
N VAL A 114 14.39 7.03 -10.13
CA VAL A 114 15.79 6.56 -10.20
C VAL A 114 16.49 6.96 -11.51
N PRO A 115 15.88 6.81 -12.70
CA PRO A 115 16.52 7.20 -13.97
C PRO A 115 16.90 8.68 -14.07
N ARG A 116 16.34 9.52 -13.19
CA ARG A 116 16.54 10.98 -13.18
C ARG A 116 17.62 11.43 -12.20
N LEU A 117 18.23 10.50 -11.46
CA LEU A 117 19.37 10.79 -10.62
C LEU A 117 20.63 10.88 -11.50
N PRO A 118 21.52 11.87 -11.29
CA PRO A 118 22.59 12.18 -12.26
C PRO A 118 23.51 11.00 -12.58
N SER A 119 24.31 10.52 -11.62
CA SER A 119 25.28 9.43 -11.83
C SER A 119 24.64 8.05 -11.75
N PHE A 120 23.67 7.88 -10.86
CA PHE A 120 23.04 6.59 -10.62
C PHE A 120 22.00 6.23 -11.69
N GLY A 121 21.30 7.21 -12.26
CA GLY A 121 20.25 6.99 -13.25
C GLY A 121 20.78 6.47 -14.57
N GLU A 122 21.92 6.99 -15.05
CA GLU A 122 22.55 6.50 -16.28
C GLU A 122 23.00 5.05 -16.15
N GLU A 123 23.71 4.69 -15.07
CA GLU A 123 24.11 3.31 -14.80
C GLU A 123 22.91 2.37 -14.69
N PHE A 124 21.85 2.83 -14.00
CA PHE A 124 20.62 2.06 -13.85
C PHE A 124 19.96 1.79 -15.20
N MET A 125 19.83 2.81 -16.05
CA MET A 125 19.19 2.68 -17.37
C MET A 125 19.99 1.80 -18.31
N VAL A 126 21.32 1.88 -18.30
CA VAL A 126 22.19 0.98 -19.08
C VAL A 126 22.02 -0.46 -18.65
N ARG A 127 21.95 -0.73 -17.33
CA ARG A 127 21.72 -2.09 -16.82
C ARG A 127 20.33 -2.59 -17.16
N TRP A 128 19.30 -1.75 -17.04
CA TRP A 128 17.92 -2.14 -17.30
C TRP A 128 17.67 -2.46 -18.77
N ASN A 129 18.21 -1.64 -19.68
CA ASN A 129 17.97 -1.79 -21.11
C ASN A 129 18.78 -2.94 -21.75
N ASN A 130 19.55 -3.68 -20.95
CA ASN A 130 20.30 -4.86 -21.38
C ASN A 130 19.45 -6.12 -21.16
N GLU A 131 19.51 -7.08 -22.08
CA GLU A 131 18.82 -8.39 -21.95
C GLU A 131 19.16 -9.08 -20.61
N ARG A 132 20.38 -8.89 -20.13
CA ARG A 132 20.84 -9.39 -18.83
C ARG A 132 20.08 -8.75 -17.65
N GLY A 133 19.73 -7.47 -17.73
CA GLY A 133 18.99 -6.76 -16.68
C GLY A 133 17.58 -7.31 -16.51
N VAL A 134 16.85 -7.48 -17.62
CA VAL A 134 15.52 -8.10 -17.62
C VAL A 134 15.60 -9.55 -17.14
N THR A 135 16.60 -10.30 -17.61
CA THR A 135 16.79 -11.70 -17.18
C THR A 135 17.05 -11.81 -15.67
N ILE A 136 17.91 -10.96 -15.11
CA ILE A 136 18.19 -10.92 -13.66
C ILE A 136 16.91 -10.60 -12.87
N LEU A 137 16.11 -9.64 -13.32
CA LEU A 137 14.85 -9.31 -12.66
C LEU A 137 13.88 -10.51 -12.67
N LEU A 138 13.70 -11.17 -13.82
CA LEU A 138 12.84 -12.34 -13.93
C LEU A 138 13.29 -13.47 -13.01
N LEU A 139 14.60 -13.70 -12.90
CA LEU A 139 15.16 -14.68 -11.98
C LEU A 139 14.91 -14.30 -10.51
N LEU A 140 15.08 -13.02 -10.14
CA LEU A 140 14.80 -12.54 -8.77
C LEU A 140 13.31 -12.68 -8.41
N VAL A 141 12.41 -12.35 -9.34
CA VAL A 141 10.96 -12.55 -9.15
C VAL A 141 10.64 -14.03 -9.01
N LEU A 142 11.19 -14.89 -9.88
CA LEU A 142 11.00 -16.34 -9.81
C LEU A 142 11.49 -16.91 -8.49
N VAL A 143 12.70 -16.53 -8.05
CA VAL A 143 13.25 -16.94 -6.75
C VAL A 143 12.38 -16.43 -5.60
N GLY A 144 11.90 -15.18 -5.66
CA GLY A 144 10.98 -14.62 -4.68
C GLY A 144 9.69 -15.42 -4.56
N ILE A 145 9.08 -15.79 -5.69
CA ILE A 145 7.90 -16.67 -5.74
C ILE A 145 8.23 -18.04 -5.16
N LEU A 146 9.37 -18.62 -5.53
CA LEU A 146 9.77 -19.94 -5.06
C LEU A 146 9.99 -19.95 -3.55
N LEU A 147 10.67 -18.93 -3.01
CA LEU A 147 10.85 -18.72 -1.57
C LEU A 147 9.51 -18.52 -0.89
N MET A 148 8.61 -17.72 -1.45
CA MET A 148 7.26 -17.55 -0.90
C MET A 148 6.53 -18.89 -0.81
N VAL A 149 6.53 -19.70 -1.88
CA VAL A 149 5.84 -21.01 -1.89
C VAL A 149 6.48 -22.01 -0.91
N ILE A 150 7.80 -22.00 -0.77
CA ILE A 150 8.57 -23.00 -0.02
C ILE A 150 8.71 -22.65 1.46
N TRP A 151 8.87 -21.36 1.79
CA TRP A 151 9.12 -20.88 3.15
C TRP A 151 7.87 -20.38 3.86
N LEU A 152 6.96 -19.68 3.16
CA LEU A 152 5.79 -19.07 3.79
C LEU A 152 4.90 -20.09 4.55
N PRO A 153 4.64 -21.31 4.01
CA PRO A 153 3.89 -22.32 4.76
C PRO A 153 4.65 -22.88 5.97
N ARG A 154 5.99 -22.86 5.94
CA ARG A 154 6.83 -23.41 7.02
C ARG A 154 6.98 -22.46 8.21
N THR A 155 6.92 -21.15 7.94
CA THR A 155 6.98 -20.11 8.97
C THR A 155 5.61 -19.80 9.57
N TRP A 156 4.54 -20.31 8.98
CA TRP A 156 3.19 -20.14 9.51
C TRP A 156 2.95 -21.15 10.64
N HIS A 157 2.73 -20.65 11.85
CA HIS A 157 2.41 -21.49 13.01
C HIS A 157 0.92 -21.46 13.38
N GLY A 158 0.08 -20.82 12.56
CA GLY A 158 -1.31 -20.55 12.88
C GLY A 158 -1.46 -19.58 14.05
N HIS A 159 -2.61 -18.93 14.15
CA HIS A 159 -3.01 -18.36 15.45
C HIS A 159 -3.45 -19.52 16.34
N PRO A 160 -3.06 -19.56 17.62
CA PRO A 160 -3.53 -20.61 18.53
C PRO A 160 -5.06 -20.63 18.50
N THR A 161 -5.62 -21.72 18.01
CA THR A 161 -7.08 -21.91 17.98
C THR A 161 -7.55 -22.04 19.41
N SER A 162 -8.59 -21.29 19.78
CA SER A 162 -9.25 -21.36 21.09
C SER A 162 -9.99 -22.68 21.34
N GLN A 163 -9.55 -23.79 20.73
CA GLN A 163 -10.11 -25.13 20.86
C GLN A 163 -9.27 -26.06 21.76
N ASP A 164 -8.29 -25.53 22.49
CA ASP A 164 -7.53 -26.28 23.51
C ASP A 164 -8.15 -26.19 24.93
N HIS A 165 -9.47 -25.94 25.04
CA HIS A 165 -10.22 -25.99 26.30
C HIS A 165 -11.55 -26.75 26.14
#